data_AF-A0A3C1N6Q9-F1
#
_entry.id   AF-A0A3C1N6Q9-F1
#
_cell.length_a   1.000
_cell.length_b   1.000
_cell.length_c   1.000
_cell.angle_alpha   90.00
_cell.angle_beta   90.00
_cell.angle_gamma   90.00
#
_symmetry.space_group_name_H-M   'P 1'
#
loop_
_entity.id
_entity.type
_entity.pdbx_description
1 polymer ?
#
loop_
_entity_poly.entity_id
_entity_poly.type
_entity_poly.pdbx_seq_one_letter_code
_entity_poly.pdbx_strand_id
1 'polypeptide(L)'
;MSEWQVGVDVGGTNTDLLFLDHESGAFRVAKVPTTPTDQSDAVMSGLDAGDGAIADLVAIVHGTTIATNSVLERKGARCGLITTRGFRDVLELGRRTRPNNYGLTGSFEALIDRELRVEV
;
A
#
# COMPACT_ATOMS: atom_id res chain seq x y z
N MET A 1 -28.57 1.02 18.50
CA MET A 1 -28.49 0.62 17.07
C MET A 1 -27.06 0.18 16.93
N SER A 2 -26.83 -1.07 16.55
CA SER A 2 -25.47 -1.61 16.49
C SER A 2 -24.60 -0.73 15.62
N GLU A 3 -23.48 -0.29 16.17
CA GLU A 3 -22.56 0.63 15.53
C GLU A 3 -21.37 -0.17 15.02
N TRP A 4 -21.44 -0.60 13.76
CA TRP A 4 -20.42 -1.45 13.18
C TRP A 4 -19.30 -0.62 12.56
N GLN A 5 -18.06 -0.96 12.89
CA GLN A 5 -16.86 -0.49 12.21
C GLN A 5 -16.19 -1.66 11.51
N VAL A 6 -15.63 -1.43 10.32
CA VAL A 6 -14.87 -2.45 9.60
C VAL A 6 -13.43 -2.00 9.34
N GLY A 7 -12.48 -2.84 9.74
CA GLY A 7 -11.08 -2.76 9.30
C GLY A 7 -10.89 -3.64 8.07
N VAL A 8 -10.21 -3.14 7.05
CA VAL A 8 -9.91 -3.85 5.80
C VAL A 8 -8.40 -3.87 5.62
N ASP A 9 -7.82 -5.03 5.31
CA ASP A 9 -6.43 -5.18 4.88
C ASP A 9 -6.39 -5.87 3.52
N VAL A 10 -6.02 -5.11 2.50
CA VAL A 10 -5.88 -5.63 1.14
C VAL A 10 -4.45 -6.10 0.90
N GLY A 11 -4.27 -7.42 0.86
CA GLY A 11 -3.04 -8.10 0.50
C GLY A 11 -2.96 -8.48 -0.99
N GLY A 12 -1.81 -9.02 -1.42
CA GLY A 12 -1.66 -9.52 -2.79
C GLY A 12 -2.41 -10.81 -3.10
N THR A 13 -2.71 -11.62 -2.08
CA THR A 13 -3.38 -12.92 -2.24
C THR A 13 -4.79 -12.93 -1.66
N ASN A 14 -4.96 -12.39 -0.47
CA ASN A 14 -6.25 -12.33 0.22
C ASN A 14 -6.50 -10.91 0.72
N THR A 15 -7.79 -10.58 0.81
CA THR A 15 -8.30 -9.39 1.45
C THR A 15 -9.00 -9.81 2.74
N ASP A 16 -8.55 -9.21 3.85
CA ASP A 16 -9.00 -9.50 5.20
C ASP A 16 -9.90 -8.38 5.70
N LEU A 17 -11.04 -8.72 6.32
CA LEU A 17 -11.95 -7.77 6.92
C LEU A 17 -12.27 -8.17 8.35
N LEU A 18 -12.25 -7.19 9.26
CA LEU A 18 -12.63 -7.33 10.66
C LEU A 18 -13.78 -6.37 10.96
N PHE A 19 -14.94 -6.90 11.31
CA PHE A 19 -16.10 -6.13 11.75
C PHE A 19 -16.13 -6.08 13.27
N LEU A 20 -16.37 -4.91 13.85
CA LEU A 20 -16.47 -4.68 15.28
C LEU A 20 -17.76 -3.91 15.58
N ASP A 21 -18.61 -4.46 16.44
CA ASP A 21 -19.75 -3.74 17.01
C ASP A 21 -19.29 -3.02 18.28
N HIS A 22 -19.33 -1.70 18.26
CA HIS A 22 -18.91 -0.88 19.41
C HIS A 22 -19.86 -1.00 20.62
N GLU A 23 -21.12 -1.42 20.40
CA GLU A 23 -22.10 -1.54 21.49
C GLU A 23 -21.90 -2.84 22.27
N SER A 24 -21.79 -3.99 21.58
CA SER A 24 -21.64 -5.30 22.23
C SER A 24 -20.19 -5.76 22.39
N GLY A 25 -19.25 -5.17 21.66
CA GLY A 25 -17.88 -5.66 21.53
C GLY A 25 -17.75 -6.94 20.70
N ALA A 26 -18.83 -7.41 20.07
CA ALA A 26 -18.79 -8.56 19.17
C ALA A 26 -17.96 -8.23 17.93
N PHE A 27 -17.25 -9.23 17.42
CA PHE A 27 -16.50 -9.09 16.17
C PHE A 27 -16.74 -10.25 15.21
N ARG A 28 -16.53 -9.98 13.93
CA ARG A 28 -16.60 -10.96 12.85
C ARG A 28 -15.43 -10.78 11.90
N VAL A 29 -15.06 -11.84 11.20
CA VAL A 29 -13.96 -11.81 10.23
C VAL A 29 -14.46 -12.37 8.91
N ALA A 30 -14.14 -11.69 7.82
CA ALA A 30 -14.26 -12.23 6.48
C ALA A 30 -12.88 -12.25 5.82
N LYS A 31 -12.60 -13.32 5.09
CA LYS A 31 -11.38 -13.46 4.29
C LYS A 31 -11.78 -13.92 2.90
N VAL A 32 -11.45 -13.10 1.91
CA VAL A 32 -11.78 -13.38 0.52
C VAL A 32 -10.52 -13.31 -0.35
N PRO A 33 -10.45 -14.04 -1.47
CA PRO A 33 -9.34 -13.90 -2.41
C PRO A 33 -9.25 -12.44 -2.91
N THR A 34 -8.04 -11.90 -3.02
CA THR A 34 -7.83 -10.59 -3.65
C THR A 34 -8.06 -10.69 -5.16
N THR A 35 -8.71 -9.69 -5.74
CA THR A 35 -8.87 -9.54 -7.18
C THR A 35 -7.79 -8.59 -7.73
N PRO A 36 -6.72 -9.08 -8.37
CA PRO A 36 -5.56 -8.24 -8.70
C PRO A 36 -5.86 -7.18 -9.77
N THR A 37 -6.84 -7.43 -10.63
CA THR A 37 -7.28 -6.52 -11.70
C THR A 37 -8.05 -5.32 -11.16
N ASP A 38 -8.89 -5.55 -10.15
CA ASP A 38 -9.61 -4.52 -9.42
C ASP A 38 -9.88 -4.99 -7.99
N GLN A 39 -9.15 -4.40 -7.04
CA GLN A 39 -9.20 -4.84 -5.65
C GLN A 39 -10.48 -4.39 -4.93
N SER A 40 -11.21 -3.43 -5.52
CA SER A 40 -12.51 -3.00 -5.03
C SER A 40 -13.49 -4.17 -4.96
N ASP A 41 -13.42 -5.09 -5.94
CA ASP A 41 -14.29 -6.27 -5.99
C ASP A 41 -14.10 -7.19 -4.77
N ALA A 42 -12.85 -7.37 -4.34
CA ALA A 42 -12.54 -8.18 -3.16
C ALA A 42 -13.02 -7.49 -1.87
N VAL A 43 -12.86 -6.17 -1.76
CA VAL A 43 -13.40 -5.41 -0.62
C VAL A 43 -14.92 -5.53 -0.56
N MET A 44 -15.61 -5.35 -1.69
CA MET A 44 -17.08 -5.48 -1.76
C MET A 44 -17.55 -6.88 -1.40
N SER A 45 -16.91 -7.92 -1.95
CA SER A 45 -17.23 -9.32 -1.63
C SER A 45 -17.02 -9.63 -0.14
N GLY A 46 -15.98 -9.06 0.47
CA GLY A 46 -15.71 -9.20 1.89
C GLY A 46 -16.73 -8.48 2.76
N LEU A 47 -17.22 -7.31 2.33
CA LEU A 47 -18.30 -6.59 3.01
C LEU A 47 -19.61 -7.39 3.00
N ASP A 48 -19.96 -7.96 1.84
CA ASP A 48 -21.16 -8.79 1.69
C ASP A 48 -21.11 -10.07 2.56
N ALA A 49 -19.91 -10.65 2.75
CA ALA A 49 -19.71 -11.84 3.58
C ALA A 49 -19.76 -11.58 5.10
N GLY A 50 -19.74 -10.33 5.54
CA GLY A 50 -19.71 -9.96 6.96
C GLY A 50 -21.05 -10.10 7.71
N ASP A 51 -22.14 -10.37 6.98
CA ASP A 51 -23.52 -10.44 7.49
C ASP A 51 -23.97 -9.17 8.26
N GLY A 52 -23.27 -8.04 8.06
CA GLY A 52 -23.63 -6.72 8.55
C GLY A 52 -24.10 -5.87 7.37
N ALA A 53 -25.25 -5.20 7.50
CA ALA A 53 -25.68 -4.30 6.44
C ALA A 53 -24.65 -3.15 6.33
N ILE A 54 -24.13 -2.91 5.14
CA ILE A 54 -23.27 -1.73 4.85
C ILE A 54 -23.92 -0.45 5.38
N ALA A 55 -25.25 -0.40 5.41
CA ALA A 55 -26.06 0.69 5.96
C ALA A 55 -25.82 0.99 7.44
N ASP A 56 -25.37 0.02 8.23
CA ASP A 56 -25.10 0.15 9.67
C ASP A 56 -23.61 0.43 9.97
N LEU A 57 -22.77 0.53 8.93
CA LEU A 57 -21.35 0.87 9.09
C LEU A 57 -21.18 2.36 9.36
N VAL A 58 -20.55 2.70 10.48
CA VAL A 58 -20.19 4.08 10.82
C VAL A 58 -18.80 4.46 10.35
N ALA A 59 -17.91 3.48 10.12
CA ALA A 59 -16.55 3.72 9.70
C ALA A 59 -15.95 2.53 8.96
N ILE A 60 -15.13 2.84 7.95
CA ILE A 60 -14.26 1.90 7.26
C ILE A 60 -12.81 2.37 7.44
N VAL A 61 -11.96 1.51 7.98
CA VAL A 61 -10.51 1.73 8.07
C VAL A 61 -9.84 0.84 7.05
N HIS A 62 -9.36 1.43 5.96
CA HIS A 62 -8.76 0.71 4.85
C HIS A 62 -7.23 0.74 4.91
N GLY A 63 -6.63 -0.42 5.12
CA GLY A 63 -5.21 -0.69 4.98
C GLY A 63 -4.94 -1.49 3.70
N THR A 64 -3.78 -1.25 3.10
CA THR A 64 -3.36 -1.99 1.91
C THR A 64 -1.85 -2.09 1.83
N THR A 65 -1.37 -3.20 1.28
CA THR A 65 0.05 -3.44 1.01
C THR A 65 0.47 -3.10 -0.42
N ILE A 66 -0.47 -2.70 -1.30
CA ILE A 66 -0.19 -2.43 -2.72
C ILE A 66 0.92 -1.40 -2.87
N ALA A 67 0.81 -0.24 -2.21
CA ALA A 67 1.74 0.86 -2.40
C ALA A 67 3.18 0.46 -2.03
N THR A 68 3.33 -0.23 -0.90
CA THR A 68 4.63 -0.75 -0.45
C THR A 68 5.18 -1.79 -1.42
N ASN A 69 4.35 -2.72 -1.88
CA ASN A 69 4.76 -3.73 -2.85
C ASN A 69 5.11 -3.12 -4.21
N SER A 70 4.39 -2.09 -4.67
CA SER A 70 4.73 -1.37 -5.90
C SER A 70 6.10 -0.70 -5.83
N VAL A 71 6.50 -0.19 -4.66
CA VAL A 71 7.85 0.36 -4.45
C VAL A 71 8.91 -0.75 -4.46
N LEU A 72 8.67 -1.86 -3.74
CA LEU A 72 9.60 -3.00 -3.68
C LEU A 72 9.80 -3.67 -5.05
N GLU A 73 8.72 -3.84 -5.80
CA GLU A 73 8.71 -4.47 -7.13
C GLU A 73 9.02 -3.50 -8.27
N ARG A 74 9.24 -2.21 -7.96
CA ARG A 74 9.43 -1.12 -8.95
C ARG A 74 8.31 -1.04 -10.00
N LYS A 75 7.08 -1.39 -9.64
CA LYS A 75 5.89 -1.35 -10.52
C LYS A 75 5.14 -0.02 -10.42
N GLY A 76 5.87 1.09 -10.44
CA GLY A 76 5.32 2.44 -10.41
C GLY A 76 5.07 3.02 -11.80
N ALA A 77 4.50 4.23 -11.83
CA ALA A 77 4.46 5.02 -13.07
C ALA A 77 5.87 5.45 -13.49
N ARG A 78 6.08 5.68 -14.79
CA ARG A 78 7.32 6.26 -15.29
C ARG A 78 7.41 7.73 -14.87
N CYS A 79 8.43 8.07 -14.09
CA CYS A 79 8.61 9.40 -13.49
C CYS A 79 9.85 10.10 -14.06
N GLY A 80 9.87 11.44 -13.99
CA GLY A 80 11.05 12.27 -14.22
C GLY A 80 11.38 13.11 -12.97
N LEU A 81 12.64 13.52 -12.82
CA LEU A 81 13.10 14.32 -11.68
C LEU A 81 13.60 15.68 -12.14
N ILE A 82 13.11 16.76 -11.52
CA ILE A 82 13.65 18.11 -11.70
C ILE A 82 14.47 18.46 -10.46
N THR A 83 15.73 18.86 -10.65
CA THR A 83 16.65 19.23 -9.57
C THR A 83 17.25 20.62 -9.82
N THR A 84 17.84 21.20 -8.79
CA THR A 84 18.71 22.37 -8.94
C THR A 84 19.96 22.01 -9.73
N ARG A 85 20.50 22.95 -10.51
CA ARG A 85 21.79 22.80 -11.20
C ARG A 85 22.89 22.19 -10.34
N GLY A 86 23.52 21.12 -10.84
CA GLY A 86 24.55 20.32 -10.18
C GLY A 86 24.04 19.16 -9.31
N PHE A 87 22.72 18.95 -9.18
CA PHE A 87 22.15 17.95 -8.26
C PHE A 87 21.40 16.80 -8.95
N ARG A 88 21.50 16.63 -10.27
CA ARG A 88 20.82 15.54 -10.98
C ARG A 88 21.21 14.11 -10.52
N ASP A 89 22.33 13.96 -9.82
CA ASP A 89 22.88 12.68 -9.34
C ASP A 89 22.59 12.39 -7.86
N VAL A 90 21.68 13.15 -7.25
CA VAL A 90 21.33 13.01 -5.83
C VAL A 90 20.74 11.64 -5.49
N LEU A 91 20.08 10.97 -6.45
CA LEU A 91 19.47 9.65 -6.22
C LEU A 91 20.52 8.54 -6.08
N GLU A 92 21.63 8.60 -6.82
CA GLU A 92 22.76 7.66 -6.70
C GLU A 92 23.58 7.93 -5.45
N LEU A 93 23.80 9.21 -5.13
CA LEU A 93 24.57 9.61 -3.94
C LEU A 93 23.85 9.22 -2.65
N GLY A 94 22.52 9.33 -2.64
CA GLY A 94 21.68 9.00 -1.50
C GLY A 94 22.04 9.80 -0.23
N ARG A 95 21.62 9.28 0.93
CA ARG A 95 21.92 9.88 2.25
C ARG A 95 22.56 8.87 3.18
N ARG A 96 23.63 8.22 2.72
CA ARG A 96 24.30 7.10 3.42
C ARG A 96 23.39 5.88 3.65
N THR A 97 22.42 5.66 2.77
CA THR A 97 21.65 4.42 2.74
C THR A 97 22.63 3.25 2.58
N ARG A 98 22.51 2.22 3.41
CA ARG A 98 23.31 0.99 3.31
C ARG A 98 22.40 -0.12 2.77
N PRO A 99 22.48 -0.46 1.48
CA PRO A 99 21.71 -1.57 0.92
C PRO A 99 22.07 -2.90 1.58
N ASN A 100 23.36 -3.06 1.90
CA ASN A 100 23.89 -4.17 2.68
C ASN A 100 24.34 -3.65 4.05
N ASN A 101 23.83 -4.26 5.12
CA ASN A 101 24.21 -3.88 6.49
C ASN A 101 25.71 -4.05 6.76
N TYR A 102 26.35 -4.98 6.06
CA TYR A 102 27.78 -5.29 6.15
C TYR A 102 28.43 -5.19 4.77
N GLY A 103 29.66 -4.70 4.73
CA GLY A 103 30.42 -4.48 3.50
C GLY A 103 30.94 -3.06 3.38
N LEU A 104 32.08 -2.90 2.70
CA LEU A 104 32.72 -1.60 2.46
C LEU A 104 32.20 -0.91 1.20
N THR A 105 31.54 -1.66 0.31
CA THR A 105 31.05 -1.20 -1.00
C THR A 105 29.61 -1.65 -1.22
N GLY A 106 28.90 -0.94 -2.08
CA GLY A 106 27.55 -1.27 -2.52
C GLY A 106 27.17 -0.44 -3.74
N SER A 107 26.23 -0.93 -4.53
CA SER A 107 25.59 -0.18 -5.60
C SER A 107 24.14 0.13 -5.21
N PHE A 108 23.62 1.20 -5.77
CA PHE A 108 22.22 1.59 -5.64
C PHE A 108 21.68 1.85 -7.04
N GLU A 109 20.58 1.20 -7.37
CA GLU A 109 19.83 1.50 -8.58
C GLU A 109 18.86 2.62 -8.26
N ALA A 110 19.04 3.79 -8.87
CA ALA A 110 18.12 4.91 -8.67
C ALA A 110 16.71 4.55 -9.14
N LEU A 111 15.70 5.22 -8.56
CA LEU A 111 14.29 4.99 -8.94
C LEU A 111 13.95 5.60 -10.31
N ILE A 112 14.62 6.68 -10.69
CA ILE A 112 14.41 7.39 -11.94
C ILE A 112 15.72 7.34 -12.70
N ASP A 113 15.72 6.87 -13.95
CA ASP A 113 16.93 6.82 -14.76
C ASP A 113 17.53 8.19 -14.98
N ARG A 114 18.85 8.24 -15.09
CA ARG A 114 19.62 9.47 -15.21
C ARG A 114 19.16 10.37 -16.36
N GLU A 115 18.76 9.76 -17.47
CA GLU A 115 18.28 10.43 -18.69
C GLU A 115 16.91 11.11 -18.52
N LEU A 116 16.14 10.73 -17.50
CA LEU A 116 14.84 11.32 -17.17
C LEU A 116 14.94 12.42 -16.10
N ARG A 117 16.15 12.97 -15.90
CA ARG A 117 16.42 13.99 -14.88
C ARG A 117 16.93 15.27 -15.51
N VAL A 118 16.32 16.38 -15.12
CA VAL A 118 16.60 17.71 -15.67
C VAL A 118 17.00 18.66 -14.56
N GLU A 119 17.98 19.51 -14.85
CA GLU A 119 18.42 20.55 -13.95
C GLU A 119 17.83 21.90 -14.36
N VAL A 120 17.43 22.69 -13.37
CA VAL A 120 16.97 24.09 -13.52
C VAL A 120 17.78 25.05 -12.65
#